data_AF-A0A8J3HY00-F1
#
_entry.id   AF-A0A8J3HY00-F1
#
_cell.length_a   1.000
_cell.length_b   1.000
_cell.length_c   1.000
_cell.angle_alpha   90.00
_cell.angle_beta   90.00
_cell.angle_gamma   90.00
#
_symmetry.space_group_name_H-M   'P 1'
#
loop_
_entity.id
_entity.type
_entity.pdbx_description
1 polymer ?
#
loop_
_entity_poly.entity_id
_entity_poly.type
_entity_poly.pdbx_seq_one_letter_code
_entity_poly.pdbx_strand_id
1 'polypeptide(L)'
;MYIYYVLRGKRGDEIVEFDDDIEQDTFSGIDLTEGLDVIQHITNKLHADEQNIEWNECDLTNEYFDREDSYIFYQQRWIRRSETPWRKE
;
A
#
# COMPACT_ATOMS: atom_id res chain seq x y z
N MET A 1 11.50 -8.91 -10.33
CA MET A 1 11.41 -8.03 -9.14
C MET A 1 10.25 -8.49 -8.27
N TYR A 2 10.41 -8.43 -6.95
CA TYR A 2 9.42 -8.87 -5.96
C TYR A 2 9.14 -7.72 -4.98
N ILE A 3 7.88 -7.41 -4.72
CA ILE A 3 7.49 -6.46 -3.66
C ILE A 3 6.65 -7.22 -2.65
N TYR A 4 7.12 -7.26 -1.41
CA TYR A 4 6.27 -7.63 -0.29
C TYR A 4 5.50 -6.41 0.17
N TYR A 5 4.21 -6.57 0.44
CA TYR A 5 3.40 -5.49 0.98
C TYR A 5 2.57 -5.95 2.18
N VAL A 6 2.31 -5.01 3.09
CA VAL A 6 1.38 -5.20 4.21
C VAL A 6 0.36 -4.07 4.17
N LEU A 7 -0.89 -4.41 3.87
CA LEU A 7 -2.02 -3.50 3.80
C LEU A 7 -2.86 -3.59 5.06
N ARG A 8 -3.18 -2.45 5.65
CA ARG A 8 -4.03 -2.35 6.84
C ARG A 8 -5.24 -1.50 6.56
N GLY A 9 -6.38 -1.99 6.97
CA GLY A 9 -7.67 -1.37 6.73
C GLY A 9 -8.66 -1.64 7.84
N LYS A 10 -9.91 -1.26 7.57
CA LYS A 10 -11.02 -1.49 8.48
C LYS A 10 -12.18 -2.14 7.76
N ARG A 11 -12.79 -3.13 8.41
CA ARG A 11 -14.07 -3.73 8.02
C ARG A 11 -15.07 -3.43 9.14
N GLY A 12 -15.74 -2.29 9.05
CA GLY A 12 -16.54 -1.76 10.17
C GLY A 12 -15.64 -1.40 11.35
N ASP A 13 -15.86 -2.02 12.51
CA ASP A 13 -15.06 -1.81 13.73
C ASP A 13 -13.82 -2.74 13.82
N GLU A 14 -13.68 -3.69 12.90
CA GLU A 14 -12.57 -4.63 12.87
C GLU A 14 -11.38 -4.06 12.09
N ILE A 15 -10.18 -4.16 12.68
CA ILE A 15 -8.93 -3.88 11.97
C ILE A 15 -8.55 -5.13 11.17
N VAL A 16 -8.34 -4.95 9.87
CA VAL A 16 -7.91 -6.03 8.97
C VAL A 16 -6.50 -5.72 8.50
N GLU A 17 -5.66 -6.76 8.51
CA GLU A 17 -4.32 -6.75 7.92
C GLU A 17 -4.27 -7.80 6.83
N PHE A 18 -3.70 -7.44 5.69
CA PHE A 18 -3.48 -8.32 4.55
C PHE A 18 -2.05 -8.15 4.07
N ASP A 19 -1.30 -9.25 4.06
CA ASP A 19 0.05 -9.27 3.55
C ASP A 19 0.18 -10.30 2.44
N ASP A 20 0.89 -9.91 1.39
CA ASP A 20 1.10 -10.73 0.20
C ASP A 20 2.24 -10.14 -0.61
N ASP A 21 2.48 -10.73 -1.78
CA ASP A 21 3.52 -10.30 -2.68
C ASP A 21 3.11 -10.04 -4.11
N ILE A 22 3.95 -9.23 -4.74
CA ILE A 22 3.84 -8.81 -6.12
C ILE A 22 5.03 -9.34 -6.86
N GLU A 23 4.77 -10.27 -7.76
CA GLU A 23 5.70 -10.66 -8.80
C GLU A 23 5.47 -9.83 -10.07
N GLN A 24 6.55 -9.37 -10.70
CA GLN A 24 6.51 -8.55 -11.91
C GLN A 24 5.66 -9.14 -13.04
N ASP A 25 5.60 -10.47 -13.16
CA ASP A 25 4.79 -11.16 -14.18
C ASP A 25 3.28 -11.02 -13.95
N THR A 26 2.87 -10.78 -12.71
CA THR A 26 1.46 -10.58 -12.31
C THR A 26 1.00 -9.14 -12.52
N PHE A 27 1.95 -8.20 -12.70
CA PHE A 27 1.73 -6.76 -12.67
C PHE A 27 2.37 -6.06 -13.87
N SER A 28 1.86 -6.37 -15.06
CA SER A 28 2.34 -5.77 -16.32
C SER A 28 1.93 -4.30 -16.44
N GLY A 29 2.88 -3.41 -16.74
CA GLY A 29 2.61 -2.00 -17.08
C GLY A 29 2.57 -1.04 -15.89
N ILE A 30 3.05 -1.47 -14.72
CA ILE A 30 3.20 -0.63 -13.53
C ILE A 30 4.70 -0.42 -13.28
N ASP A 31 5.08 0.80 -12.91
CA ASP A 31 6.42 1.07 -12.42
C ASP A 31 6.54 0.59 -10.97
N LEU A 32 7.17 -0.57 -10.80
CA LEU A 32 7.37 -1.19 -9.49
C LEU A 32 8.45 -0.47 -8.65
N THR A 33 9.11 0.55 -9.20
CA THR A 33 10.00 1.44 -8.43
C THR A 33 9.27 2.61 -7.79
N GLU A 34 8.02 2.88 -8.20
CA GLU A 34 7.18 3.96 -7.68
C GLU A 34 6.10 3.42 -6.73
N GLY A 35 6.32 3.58 -5.42
CA GLY A 35 5.48 2.94 -4.41
C GLY A 35 4.00 3.38 -4.46
N LEU A 36 3.72 4.61 -4.89
CA LEU A 36 2.34 5.07 -5.06
C LEU A 36 1.61 4.34 -6.19
N ASP A 37 2.28 4.08 -7.31
CA ASP A 37 1.70 3.33 -8.44
C ASP A 37 1.43 1.88 -8.03
N VAL A 38 2.36 1.28 -7.28
CA VAL A 38 2.20 -0.06 -6.69
C VAL A 38 0.97 -0.10 -5.77
N ILE A 39 0.86 0.82 -4.82
CA ILE A 39 -0.25 0.84 -3.84
C ILE A 39 -1.59 1.08 -4.51
N GLN A 40 -1.65 2.03 -5.45
CA GLN A 40 -2.89 2.30 -6.17
C GLN A 40 -3.37 1.06 -6.93
N HIS A 41 -2.44 0.31 -7.51
CA HIS A 41 -2.80 -0.91 -8.19
C HIS A 41 -3.25 -2.03 -7.23
N ILE A 42 -2.53 -2.29 -6.13
CA ILE A 42 -2.93 -3.30 -5.13
C ILE A 42 -4.31 -2.99 -4.57
N THR A 43 -4.53 -1.75 -4.14
CA THR A 43 -5.79 -1.35 -3.49
C THR A 43 -6.96 -1.40 -4.46
N ASN A 44 -6.77 -1.12 -5.75
CA ASN A 44 -7.79 -1.31 -6.78
C ASN A 44 -8.14 -2.80 -6.98
N LYS A 45 -7.13 -3.68 -7.04
CA LYS A 45 -7.32 -5.12 -7.16
C LYS A 45 -8.05 -5.68 -5.94
N LEU A 46 -7.57 -5.38 -4.74
CA LEU A 46 -8.17 -5.83 -3.49
C LEU A 46 -9.54 -5.20 -3.22
N HIS A 47 -9.82 -3.97 -3.66
CA HIS A 47 -11.17 -3.40 -3.59
C HIS A 47 -12.18 -4.22 -4.40
N ALA A 48 -11.76 -4.80 -5.54
CA ALA A 48 -12.65 -5.64 -6.33
C ALA A 48 -13.03 -6.92 -5.58
N ASP A 49 -12.07 -7.49 -4.85
CA ASP A 49 -12.22 -8.76 -4.11
C ASP A 49 -12.86 -8.57 -2.72
N GLU A 50 -12.62 -7.42 -2.07
CA GLU A 50 -12.97 -7.12 -0.67
C GLU A 50 -13.63 -5.74 -0.53
N GLN A 51 -14.78 -5.54 -1.19
CA GLN A 51 -15.50 -4.25 -1.31
C GLN A 51 -15.92 -3.59 0.02
N ASN A 52 -15.84 -4.31 1.15
CA ASN A 52 -16.24 -3.82 2.47
C ASN A 52 -15.07 -3.36 3.34
N ILE A 53 -13.84 -3.33 2.80
CA ILE A 53 -12.65 -2.94 3.52
C ILE A 53 -12.18 -1.55 3.08
N GLU A 54 -12.10 -0.63 4.03
CA GLU A 54 -11.46 0.66 3.85
C GLU A 54 -9.97 0.55 4.19
N TRP A 55 -9.11 0.52 3.16
CA TRP A 55 -7.66 0.47 3.33
C TRP A 55 -7.09 1.84 3.70
N ASN A 56 -6.26 1.89 4.74
CA ASN A 56 -5.77 3.14 5.32
C ASN A 56 -4.24 3.22 5.42
N GLU A 57 -3.54 2.09 5.45
CA GLU A 57 -2.07 2.06 5.55
C GLU A 57 -1.52 0.96 4.65
N CYS A 58 -0.32 1.16 4.12
CA CYS A 58 0.39 0.18 3.33
C CYS A 58 1.90 0.30 3.59
N ASP A 59 2.55 -0.79 3.95
CA ASP A 59 4.01 -0.88 3.98
C ASP A 59 4.47 -1.63 2.73
N LEU A 60 5.51 -1.11 2.07
CA LEU A 60 6.17 -1.79 0.96
C LEU A 60 7.58 -2.19 1.37
N THR A 61 8.05 -3.35 0.90
CA THR A 61 9.42 -3.80 1.15
C THR A 61 9.96 -4.52 -0.08
N ASN A 62 11.07 -4.01 -0.63
CA ASN A 62 11.85 -4.67 -1.69
C ASN A 62 13.29 -4.09 -1.71
N GLU A 63 13.98 -4.19 -2.85
CA GLU A 63 15.31 -3.60 -3.05
C GLU A 63 15.31 -2.05 -3.20
N TYR A 64 14.15 -1.44 -3.47
CA TYR A 64 13.92 0.00 -3.66
C TYR A 64 13.24 0.68 -2.47
N PHE A 65 12.46 -0.08 -1.69
CA PHE A 65 11.70 0.35 -0.52
C PHE A 65 12.34 -0.25 0.73
N ASP A 66 12.81 0.62 1.62
CA ASP A 66 13.28 0.17 2.93
C ASP A 66 12.08 -0.32 3.76
N ARG A 67 12.33 -1.16 4.78
CA ARG A 67 11.28 -1.63 5.70
C ARG A 67 10.47 -0.51 6.39
N GLU A 68 10.98 0.72 6.37
CA GLU A 68 10.35 1.90 6.95
C GLU A 68 9.48 2.68 5.96
N ASP A 69 9.40 2.24 4.70
CA ASP A 69 8.53 2.82 3.69
C ASP A 69 7.07 2.45 3.88
N SER A 70 6.47 3.20 4.81
CA SER A 70 5.05 3.21 5.09
C SER A 70 4.34 4.31 4.30
N TYR A 71 3.13 4.00 3.87
CA TYR A 71 2.20 4.90 3.22
C TYR A 71 0.89 4.93 4.00
N ILE A 72 0.20 6.06 3.93
CA ILE A 72 -1.10 6.24 4.56
C ILE A 72 -2.09 6.84 3.57
N PHE A 73 -3.34 6.45 3.68
CA PHE A 73 -4.45 7.05 2.95
C PHE A 73 -4.97 8.24 3.75
N TYR A 74 -4.77 9.44 3.24
CA TYR A 74 -5.14 10.69 3.91
C TYR A 74 -5.67 11.69 2.89
N GLN A 75 -6.79 12.36 3.20
CA GLN A 75 -7.45 13.30 2.29
C GLN A 75 -7.70 12.71 0.89
N GLN A 76 -8.23 11.49 0.83
CA GLN A 76 -8.57 10.78 -0.41
C GLN A 76 -7.36 10.48 -1.33
N ARG A 77 -6.15 10.44 -0.79
CA ARG A 77 -4.94 10.07 -1.54
C ARG A 77 -3.96 9.28 -0.67
N TRP A 78 -3.18 8.41 -1.31
CA TRP A 78 -2.02 7.79 -0.70
C TRP A 78 -0.86 8.78 -0.64
N ILE A 79 -0.20 8.86 0.51
CA ILE A 79 1.00 9.66 0.72
C ILE A 79 2.03 8.85 1.48
N ARG A 80 3.32 9.05 1.18
CA ARG A 80 4.40 8.44 1.96
C ARG A 80 4.37 9.03 3.36
N ARG A 81 4.45 8.18 4.39
CA ARG A 81 4.35 8.61 5.79
C ARG A 81 5.46 9.60 6.17
N SER A 82 6.65 9.49 5.58
CA SER A 82 7.76 10.44 5.78
C SER A 82 7.48 11.84 5.21
N GLU A 83 6.57 11.98 4.25
CA GLU A 83 6.19 13.26 3.64
C GLU A 83 5.05 13.94 4.41
N THR A 84 4.53 13.30 5.46
CA THR A 84 3.43 13.86 6.24
C THR A 84 3.89 15.09 7.04
N PRO A 85 3.15 16.20 6.99
CA PRO A 85 3.58 17.47 7.58
C PRO A 85 3.70 17.46 9.11
N TRP A 86 3.08 16.50 9.80
CA TRP A 86 3.13 16.35 11.25
C TRP A 86 4.30 15.49 11.76
N ARG A 87 5.16 14.96 10.87
CA ARG A 87 6.42 14.26 11.25
C ARG A 87 7.60 15.21 11.48
N LYS A 88 7.39 16.53 11.43
CA LYS A 88 8.42 17.57 11.65
C LYS A 88 8.65 17.95 13.12
N GLU A 89 8.31 17.08 14.06
CA GLU A 89 8.56 17.29 15.50
C GLU A 89 9.64 16.35 16.04
#